data_AF-A0A3D1H0G8-F1
#
_entry.id   AF-A0A3D1H0G8-F1
#
_cell.length_a   1.000
_cell.length_b   1.000
_cell.length_c   1.000
_cell.angle_alpha   90.00
_cell.angle_beta   90.00
_cell.angle_gamma   90.00
#
_symmetry.space_group_name_H-M   'P 1'
#
loop_
_entity.id
_entity.type
_entity.pdbx_description
1 polymer ?
#
loop_
_entity_poly.entity_id
_entity_poly.type
_entity_poly.pdbx_seq_one_letter_code
_entity_poly.pdbx_strand_id
1 'polypeptide(L)'
;MNKKLTSLFFLVLSLCGILQVQAIKVHTIGDSTMQTYDESSTITRGWAQYFQQFFQNVTINNRGKAGASSKSFYQEPAYWQSVKQQMQPGDYVLIQFSHNDEKNNGMDGDELKAYYNKVGETDKATATDYRGTTPSGTYKDYLRKYVEETRAAGCHPVLVAPICRMYFSGNTIRRAGQHDLGDKFSKLTDTGVLEGQSVPVTDHSMDYVYQMKQVATEMNVPFIDLTTATKNLYLSYGDVKCHDLLSDHNGSTHLSTIGATLIARQAATLLKAAGILVDNIVIPSDLSVSPAEADLGEGYKGQTMTKEISVNGFGLTPADGSVKISATAGLKVSLDKTTWADQISIPYSEGTLVKNFYVQIELTATGSNEGIVTLIQGSKTIEIPVKATAISLEGGTAVKAYWRLEKNDECQLTGPVTVVPQSFEGMYVQKYSSPNAKTVWPEWTGYDATRKTQRCLIVGDNWPEGEIDEVSTRYIQFGITAAKGTTLKIDNISMFVCGCGGNGMCCHINYSKEPNFANQHTIFSPTSMPANNMLEVKDTPVISLDEGETLLVRVYPWYNGKATGKTICLSDVTISGMAMDKVTDGIKDLQSETKIDSRQYYTLSGVKVDKPGKGIYVCGNKKVVFK
;
A
#
# COMPACT_ATOMS: atom_id res chain seq x y z
N MET A 1 -41.48 0.44 -59.91
CA MET A 1 -40.03 0.16 -59.96
C MET A 1 -39.37 0.88 -58.79
N ASN A 2 -38.73 0.13 -57.88
CA ASN A 2 -37.72 0.49 -56.87
C ASN A 2 -38.08 1.63 -55.88
N LYS A 3 -38.45 1.41 -54.60
CA LYS A 3 -37.76 0.69 -53.50
C LYS A 3 -36.25 0.94 -53.46
N LYS A 4 -35.80 1.53 -52.33
CA LYS A 4 -34.42 1.85 -51.89
C LYS A 4 -33.99 3.30 -52.14
N LEU A 5 -34.32 4.24 -51.23
CA LEU A 5 -33.42 5.37 -50.88
C LEU A 5 -33.88 6.21 -49.65
N THR A 6 -34.34 5.62 -48.55
CA THR A 6 -34.75 6.42 -47.37
C THR A 6 -34.40 5.76 -46.02
N SER A 7 -33.22 5.15 -45.90
CA SER A 7 -32.77 4.61 -44.61
C SER A 7 -31.26 4.73 -44.40
N LEU A 8 -30.65 5.85 -44.78
CA LEU A 8 -29.22 6.09 -44.56
C LEU A 8 -28.93 7.54 -44.12
N PHE A 9 -29.69 8.07 -43.16
CA PHE A 9 -29.40 9.40 -42.59
C PHE A 9 -29.70 9.55 -41.10
N PHE A 10 -29.71 8.43 -40.34
CA PHE A 10 -29.89 8.45 -38.88
C PHE A 10 -29.02 7.40 -38.16
N LEU A 11 -27.77 7.22 -38.58
CA LEU A 11 -26.80 6.39 -37.85
C LEU A 11 -25.37 6.96 -37.90
N VAL A 12 -25.21 8.28 -37.71
CA VAL A 12 -23.88 8.92 -37.58
C VAL A 12 -23.82 9.91 -36.40
N LEU A 13 -24.85 10.00 -35.56
CA LEU A 13 -24.80 10.79 -34.31
C LEU A 13 -25.01 9.89 -33.08
N SER A 14 -23.99 9.11 -32.71
CA SER A 14 -23.78 8.65 -31.32
C SER A 14 -22.49 7.83 -31.20
N LEU A 15 -21.35 8.38 -31.59
CA LEU A 15 -20.05 7.78 -31.22
C LEU A 15 -18.94 8.83 -31.03
N CYS A 16 -19.29 10.04 -30.57
CA CYS A 16 -18.35 10.82 -29.75
C CYS A 16 -18.49 10.31 -28.32
N GLY A 17 -18.06 9.07 -28.08
CA GLY A 17 -17.68 8.67 -26.74
C GLY A 17 -16.58 9.62 -26.33
N ILE A 18 -16.80 10.38 -25.25
CA ILE A 18 -15.73 11.07 -24.55
C ILE A 18 -14.68 10.00 -24.29
N LEU A 19 -13.58 10.00 -25.06
CA LEU A 19 -12.39 9.25 -24.71
C LEU A 19 -11.92 9.87 -23.40
N GLN A 20 -12.42 9.34 -22.29
CA GLN A 20 -11.72 9.51 -21.02
C GLN A 20 -10.36 8.88 -21.27
N VAL A 21 -9.35 9.72 -21.47
CA VAL A 21 -7.96 9.28 -21.46
C VAL A 21 -7.74 8.71 -20.07
N GLN A 22 -7.84 7.39 -19.97
CA GLN A 22 -7.60 6.69 -18.73
C GLN A 22 -6.13 6.93 -18.36
N ALA A 23 -5.87 7.45 -17.15
CA ALA A 23 -4.51 7.74 -16.72
C ALA A 23 -3.68 6.45 -16.78
N ILE A 24 -2.54 6.49 -17.46
CA ILE A 24 -1.64 5.34 -17.64
C ILE A 24 -1.12 4.93 -16.26
N LYS A 25 -1.19 3.64 -15.90
CA LYS A 25 -0.54 3.13 -14.70
C LYS A 25 0.79 2.49 -15.03
N VAL A 26 1.73 2.65 -14.10
CA VAL A 26 3.02 1.97 -14.12
C VAL A 26 3.08 1.08 -12.89
N HIS A 27 2.95 -0.21 -13.09
CA HIS A 27 3.11 -1.23 -12.05
C HIS A 27 4.61 -1.52 -11.88
N THR A 28 5.15 -1.38 -10.67
CA THR A 28 6.54 -1.78 -10.39
C THR A 28 6.53 -3.04 -9.54
N ILE A 29 7.12 -4.13 -10.03
CA ILE A 29 7.25 -5.39 -9.29
C ILE A 29 8.73 -5.67 -9.00
N GLY A 30 9.02 -6.06 -7.76
CA GLY A 30 10.39 -6.26 -7.32
C GLY A 30 10.52 -6.61 -5.85
N ASP A 31 11.71 -6.39 -5.30
CA ASP A 31 12.10 -6.81 -3.95
C ASP A 31 12.10 -5.66 -2.91
N SER A 32 12.84 -5.82 -1.80
CA SER A 32 12.96 -4.82 -0.73
C SER A 32 13.55 -3.50 -1.22
N THR A 33 14.38 -3.51 -2.26
CA THR A 33 14.97 -2.28 -2.80
C THR A 33 13.96 -1.43 -3.57
N MET A 34 12.78 -1.99 -3.88
CA MET A 34 11.69 -1.33 -4.59
C MET A 34 10.49 -1.02 -3.68
N GLN A 35 10.24 -1.84 -2.64
CA GLN A 35 9.08 -1.76 -1.76
C GLN A 35 8.81 -0.36 -1.15
N THR A 36 7.52 -0.02 -0.95
CA THR A 36 7.09 1.08 -0.06
C THR A 36 7.20 0.67 1.41
N TYR A 37 7.92 1.46 2.20
CA TYR A 37 8.05 1.28 3.66
C TYR A 37 7.26 2.34 4.41
N ASP A 38 6.68 1.93 5.54
CA ASP A 38 6.05 2.85 6.48
C ASP A 38 7.11 3.73 7.15
N GLU A 39 7.04 5.01 6.85
CA GLU A 39 7.94 6.06 7.32
C GLU A 39 7.93 6.23 8.85
N SER A 40 6.91 5.75 9.55
CA SER A 40 6.82 5.78 11.00
C SER A 40 7.59 4.63 11.68
N SER A 41 7.90 3.57 10.93
CA SER A 41 8.41 2.31 11.48
C SER A 41 9.90 2.08 11.21
N THR A 42 10.43 2.61 10.10
CA THR A 42 11.81 2.38 9.67
C THR A 42 12.34 3.56 8.86
N ILE A 43 13.67 3.66 8.75
CA ILE A 43 14.36 4.58 7.83
C ILE A 43 14.61 3.99 6.45
N THR A 44 14.44 2.67 6.29
CA THR A 44 14.61 1.97 5.02
C THR A 44 13.59 2.44 4.00
N ARG A 45 14.01 2.62 2.74
CA ARG A 45 13.15 3.04 1.63
C ARG A 45 13.46 2.21 0.38
N GLY A 46 12.44 1.83 -0.37
CA GLY A 46 12.60 1.34 -1.73
C GLY A 46 12.60 2.50 -2.72
N TRP A 47 13.34 2.38 -3.82
CA TRP A 47 13.42 3.46 -4.80
C TRP A 47 12.05 3.78 -5.43
N ALA A 48 11.21 2.77 -5.67
CA ALA A 48 9.90 2.99 -6.30
C ALA A 48 8.91 3.73 -5.40
N GLN A 49 9.14 3.78 -4.07
CA GLN A 49 8.37 4.61 -3.14
C GLN A 49 8.43 6.10 -3.52
N TYR A 50 9.57 6.54 -4.06
CA TYR A 50 9.82 7.92 -4.44
C TYR A 50 9.68 8.14 -5.95
N PHE A 51 9.16 7.18 -6.71
CA PHE A 51 9.20 7.25 -8.15
C PHE A 51 8.14 8.16 -8.76
N GLN A 52 6.97 8.25 -8.14
CA GLN A 52 5.85 9.09 -8.60
C GLN A 52 6.24 10.56 -8.82
N GLN A 53 7.20 11.08 -8.05
CA GLN A 53 7.63 12.49 -8.16
C GLN A 53 8.25 12.87 -9.50
N PHE A 54 8.67 11.88 -10.30
CA PHE A 54 9.25 12.08 -11.63
C PHE A 54 8.22 11.89 -12.75
N PHE A 55 6.93 11.73 -12.42
CA PHE A 55 5.88 11.46 -13.39
C PHE A 55 4.69 12.43 -13.26
N GLN A 56 4.14 12.81 -14.40
CA GLN A 56 2.88 13.54 -14.54
C GLN A 56 1.89 12.73 -15.38
N ASN A 57 0.59 12.84 -15.06
CA ASN A 57 -0.50 12.14 -15.75
C ASN A 57 -0.33 10.60 -15.80
N VAL A 58 0.45 10.05 -14.87
CA VAL A 58 0.73 8.62 -14.69
C VAL A 58 0.60 8.31 -13.20
N THR A 59 0.03 7.16 -12.88
CA THR A 59 0.00 6.64 -11.51
C THR A 59 1.01 5.51 -11.35
N ILE A 60 1.96 5.67 -10.42
CA ILE A 60 2.88 4.61 -10.03
C ILE A 60 2.18 3.69 -9.03
N ASN A 61 1.97 2.44 -9.40
CA ASN A 61 1.47 1.39 -8.55
C ASN A 61 2.65 0.52 -8.06
N ASN A 62 3.26 0.93 -6.95
CA ASN A 62 4.40 0.23 -6.40
C ASN A 62 4.00 -1.08 -5.70
N ARG A 63 4.47 -2.19 -6.25
CA ARG A 63 4.20 -3.56 -5.77
C ARG A 63 5.49 -4.30 -5.42
N GLY A 64 6.57 -3.58 -5.12
CA GLY A 64 7.78 -4.18 -4.55
C GLY A 64 7.50 -4.87 -3.21
N LYS A 65 8.12 -6.04 -2.98
CA LYS A 65 7.91 -6.85 -1.79
C LYS A 65 9.24 -7.32 -1.20
N ALA A 66 9.51 -6.93 0.03
CA ALA A 66 10.72 -7.31 0.76
C ALA A 66 10.85 -8.83 0.85
N GLY A 67 12.06 -9.31 0.59
CA GLY A 67 12.37 -10.73 0.60
C GLY A 67 11.89 -11.51 -0.62
N ALA A 68 11.18 -10.90 -1.58
CA ALA A 68 10.73 -11.61 -2.78
C ALA A 68 11.87 -11.82 -3.80
N SER A 69 11.87 -12.98 -4.46
CA SER A 69 12.65 -13.27 -5.66
C SER A 69 11.74 -13.32 -6.89
N SER A 70 12.31 -13.43 -8.10
CA SER A 70 11.50 -13.62 -9.32
C SER A 70 10.59 -14.85 -9.22
N LYS A 71 11.06 -15.91 -8.55
CA LYS A 71 10.30 -17.12 -8.27
C LYS A 71 9.19 -16.88 -7.25
N SER A 72 9.53 -16.37 -6.07
CA SER A 72 8.54 -16.29 -4.99
C SER A 72 7.45 -15.25 -5.27
N PHE A 73 7.81 -14.13 -5.91
CA PHE A 73 6.83 -13.12 -6.32
C PHE A 73 5.79 -13.70 -7.31
N TYR A 74 6.19 -14.66 -8.13
CA TYR A 74 5.32 -15.31 -9.10
C TYR A 74 4.43 -16.38 -8.44
N GLN A 75 5.03 -17.21 -7.58
CA GLN A 75 4.38 -18.38 -7.00
C GLN A 75 3.41 -18.02 -5.86
N GLU A 76 3.70 -16.99 -5.08
CA GLU A 76 2.85 -16.61 -3.94
C GLU A 76 1.58 -15.87 -4.44
N PRO A 77 0.37 -16.38 -4.12
CA PRO A 77 -0.88 -15.81 -4.65
C PRO A 77 -1.13 -14.34 -4.27
N ALA A 78 -0.53 -13.86 -3.19
CA ALA A 78 -0.70 -12.48 -2.72
C ALA A 78 -0.03 -11.44 -3.65
N TYR A 79 0.94 -11.85 -4.48
CA TYR A 79 1.79 -10.92 -5.22
C TYR A 79 1.40 -10.83 -6.70
N TRP A 80 2.02 -11.61 -7.60
CA TRP A 80 1.78 -11.44 -9.03
C TRP A 80 0.31 -11.52 -9.45
N GLN A 81 -0.46 -12.42 -8.81
CA GLN A 81 -1.90 -12.54 -9.11
C GLN A 81 -2.68 -11.28 -8.74
N SER A 82 -2.32 -10.60 -7.64
CA SER A 82 -2.99 -9.36 -7.22
C SER A 82 -2.65 -8.19 -8.16
N VAL A 83 -1.44 -8.14 -8.71
CA VAL A 83 -1.04 -7.13 -9.70
C VAL A 83 -1.84 -7.32 -11.00
N LYS A 84 -1.94 -8.55 -11.50
CA LYS A 84 -2.66 -8.85 -12.76
C LYS A 84 -4.11 -8.39 -12.75
N GLN A 85 -4.79 -8.48 -11.61
CA GLN A 85 -6.18 -8.04 -11.46
C GLN A 85 -6.36 -6.52 -11.62
N GLN A 86 -5.28 -5.75 -11.46
CA GLN A 86 -5.29 -4.28 -11.52
C GLN A 86 -4.83 -3.72 -12.86
N MET A 87 -4.21 -4.56 -13.69
CA MET A 87 -3.68 -4.19 -15.00
C MET A 87 -4.80 -3.84 -15.95
N GLN A 88 -4.59 -2.80 -16.75
CA GLN A 88 -5.45 -2.42 -17.86
C GLN A 88 -4.61 -2.29 -19.14
N PRO A 89 -5.19 -2.57 -20.33
CA PRO A 89 -4.48 -2.41 -21.59
C PRO A 89 -3.85 -1.00 -21.71
N GLY A 90 -2.58 -0.95 -22.11
CA GLY A 90 -1.79 0.29 -22.18
C GLY A 90 -0.98 0.64 -20.93
N ASP A 91 -1.21 -0.04 -19.80
CA ASP A 91 -0.36 0.10 -18.61
C ASP A 91 1.05 -0.43 -18.86
N TYR A 92 2.01 -0.01 -18.03
CA TYR A 92 3.38 -0.52 -18.04
C TYR A 92 3.64 -1.40 -16.82
N VAL A 93 4.51 -2.41 -16.98
CA VAL A 93 4.97 -3.26 -15.87
C VAL A 93 6.49 -3.28 -15.87
N LEU A 94 7.08 -2.63 -14.87
CA LEU A 94 8.52 -2.59 -14.64
C LEU A 94 8.90 -3.74 -13.71
N ILE A 95 9.76 -4.63 -14.19
CA ILE A 95 10.08 -5.90 -13.56
C ILE A 95 11.55 -5.86 -13.13
N GLN A 96 11.82 -5.89 -11.81
CA GLN A 96 13.17 -5.83 -11.24
C GLN A 96 13.37 -6.86 -10.13
N PHE A 97 14.18 -7.89 -10.38
CA PHE A 97 14.53 -8.92 -9.39
C PHE A 97 15.99 -9.34 -9.54
N SER A 98 16.59 -9.83 -8.45
CA SER A 98 17.83 -10.64 -8.40
C SER A 98 18.30 -10.84 -6.96
N HIS A 99 18.05 -9.88 -6.05
CA HIS A 99 18.67 -9.85 -4.72
C HIS A 99 18.40 -11.12 -3.90
N ASN A 100 17.19 -11.66 -4.02
CA ASN A 100 16.78 -12.88 -3.33
C ASN A 100 16.78 -14.10 -4.27
N ASP A 101 17.02 -13.91 -5.56
CA ASP A 101 17.27 -14.98 -6.52
C ASP A 101 18.66 -15.60 -6.29
N GLU A 102 19.63 -14.80 -5.83
CA GLU A 102 21.01 -15.19 -5.46
C GLU A 102 21.11 -16.17 -4.28
N LYS A 103 19.99 -16.47 -3.59
CA LYS A 103 19.98 -17.40 -2.45
C LYS A 103 20.54 -18.77 -2.85
N ASN A 104 21.02 -19.50 -1.85
CA ASN A 104 21.75 -20.75 -2.03
C ASN A 104 22.98 -20.60 -2.96
N ASN A 105 23.60 -19.42 -2.98
CA ASN A 105 24.74 -19.07 -3.83
C ASN A 105 24.47 -19.32 -5.33
N GLY A 106 23.27 -18.97 -5.80
CA GLY A 106 22.86 -19.07 -7.21
C GLY A 106 22.41 -20.45 -7.66
N MET A 107 22.10 -21.35 -6.72
CA MET A 107 21.44 -22.62 -7.01
C MET A 107 19.92 -22.49 -6.91
N ASP A 108 19.19 -23.26 -7.71
CA ASP A 108 17.74 -23.34 -7.60
C ASP A 108 17.33 -23.99 -6.27
N GLY A 109 16.49 -23.29 -5.49
CA GLY A 109 16.08 -23.73 -4.17
C GLY A 109 15.22 -25.01 -4.19
N ASP A 110 14.41 -25.22 -5.23
CA ASP A 110 13.55 -26.40 -5.32
C ASP A 110 14.36 -27.64 -5.67
N GLU A 111 15.27 -27.52 -6.64
CA GLU A 111 16.19 -28.59 -7.03
C GLU A 111 17.13 -28.98 -5.88
N LEU A 112 17.67 -27.99 -5.17
CA LEU A 112 18.55 -28.22 -4.03
C LEU A 112 17.82 -28.91 -2.87
N LYS A 113 16.59 -28.46 -2.56
CA LYS A 113 15.76 -29.09 -1.53
C LYS A 113 15.40 -30.53 -1.91
N ALA A 114 15.05 -30.77 -3.17
CA ALA A 114 14.76 -32.10 -3.68
C ALA A 114 15.99 -33.03 -3.59
N TYR A 115 17.18 -32.52 -3.92
CA TYR A 115 18.43 -33.25 -3.77
C TYR A 115 18.67 -33.65 -2.31
N TYR A 116 18.61 -32.71 -1.37
CA TYR A 116 18.85 -33.01 0.04
C TYR A 116 17.85 -34.01 0.61
N ASN A 117 16.57 -33.93 0.22
CA ASN A 117 15.58 -34.96 0.56
C ASN A 117 15.95 -36.33 -0.01
N LYS A 118 16.39 -36.38 -1.27
CA LYS A 118 16.79 -37.64 -1.94
C LYS A 118 17.98 -38.32 -1.25
N VAL A 119 18.96 -37.55 -0.76
CA VAL A 119 20.14 -38.10 -0.08
C VAL A 119 19.97 -38.25 1.44
N GLY A 120 18.78 -37.98 1.97
CA GLY A 120 18.46 -38.13 3.39
C GLY A 120 18.99 -37.02 4.30
N GLU A 121 19.43 -35.88 3.74
CA GLU A 121 19.91 -34.70 4.49
C GLU A 121 18.76 -33.74 4.81
N THR A 122 17.78 -34.21 5.59
CA THR A 122 16.53 -33.49 5.86
C THR A 122 16.73 -32.12 6.49
N ASP A 123 17.73 -31.94 7.35
CA ASP A 123 18.00 -30.66 8.01
C ASP A 123 18.45 -29.58 6.99
N LYS A 124 19.26 -29.98 6.01
CA LYS A 124 19.67 -29.09 4.91
C LYS A 124 18.51 -28.81 3.96
N ALA A 125 17.65 -29.80 3.70
CA ALA A 125 16.44 -29.60 2.90
C ALA A 125 15.50 -28.57 3.55
N THR A 126 15.33 -28.62 4.87
CA THR A 126 14.53 -27.65 5.64
C THR A 126 15.16 -26.25 5.64
N ALA A 127 16.48 -26.16 5.74
CA ALA A 127 17.21 -24.89 5.73
C ALA A 127 17.35 -24.27 4.31
N THR A 128 17.02 -25.01 3.26
CA THR A 128 17.15 -24.53 1.87
C THR A 128 16.14 -23.41 1.60
N ASP A 129 16.65 -22.29 1.11
CA ASP A 129 15.81 -21.13 0.79
C ASP A 129 15.18 -21.33 -0.59
N TYR A 130 13.88 -21.62 -0.64
CA TYR A 130 13.17 -21.92 -1.89
C TYR A 130 13.26 -20.79 -2.92
N ARG A 131 13.50 -19.54 -2.48
CA ARG A 131 13.58 -18.35 -3.33
C ARG A 131 14.73 -18.38 -4.33
N GLY A 132 15.77 -19.18 -4.06
CA GLY A 132 16.95 -19.29 -4.91
C GLY A 132 16.60 -19.77 -6.32
N THR A 133 17.26 -19.18 -7.32
CA THR A 133 17.12 -19.54 -8.74
C THR A 133 18.50 -19.74 -9.36
N THR A 134 18.54 -20.35 -10.54
CA THR A 134 19.75 -20.34 -11.37
C THR A 134 19.68 -19.17 -12.37
N PRO A 135 20.75 -18.36 -12.53
CA PRO A 135 20.72 -17.17 -13.38
C PRO A 135 20.35 -17.47 -14.84
N SER A 136 20.95 -18.52 -15.40
CA SER A 136 20.76 -18.94 -16.81
C SER A 136 19.57 -19.89 -17.02
N GLY A 137 18.92 -20.34 -15.93
CA GLY A 137 17.80 -21.26 -15.93
C GLY A 137 16.53 -20.61 -15.37
N THR A 138 16.17 -21.00 -14.14
CA THR A 138 14.86 -20.69 -13.56
C THR A 138 14.59 -19.20 -13.41
N TYR A 139 15.62 -18.37 -13.21
CA TYR A 139 15.48 -16.91 -13.22
C TYR A 139 14.91 -16.39 -14.55
N LYS A 140 15.49 -16.84 -15.68
CA LYS A 140 15.01 -16.46 -17.02
C LYS A 140 13.58 -16.92 -17.24
N ASP A 141 13.24 -18.13 -16.77
CA ASP A 141 11.90 -18.67 -16.95
C ASP A 141 10.83 -17.82 -16.24
N TYR A 142 11.11 -17.33 -15.03
CA TYR A 142 10.21 -16.41 -14.34
C TYR A 142 10.11 -15.05 -15.03
N LEU A 143 11.23 -14.49 -15.51
CA LEU A 143 11.19 -13.25 -16.29
C LEU A 143 10.33 -13.38 -17.55
N ARG A 144 10.44 -14.51 -18.27
CA ARG A 144 9.60 -14.78 -19.45
C ARG A 144 8.11 -14.81 -19.11
N LYS A 145 7.74 -15.50 -18.02
CA LYS A 145 6.34 -15.56 -17.56
C LYS A 145 5.77 -14.18 -17.28
N TYR A 146 6.52 -13.30 -16.59
CA TYR A 146 6.07 -11.93 -16.35
C TYR A 146 5.85 -11.16 -17.66
N VAL A 147 6.78 -11.27 -18.60
CA VAL A 147 6.68 -10.60 -19.91
C VAL A 147 5.47 -11.10 -20.70
N GLU A 148 5.29 -12.42 -20.78
CA GLU A 148 4.19 -13.07 -21.50
C GLU A 148 2.84 -12.68 -20.92
N GLU A 149 2.67 -12.77 -19.60
CA GLU A 149 1.41 -12.47 -18.93
C GLU A 149 1.10 -10.97 -18.95
N THR A 150 2.11 -10.10 -18.86
CA THR A 150 1.95 -8.65 -19.05
C THR A 150 1.41 -8.34 -20.45
N ARG A 151 1.99 -8.96 -21.49
CA ARG A 151 1.53 -8.79 -22.88
C ARG A 151 0.12 -9.34 -23.09
N ALA A 152 -0.19 -10.49 -22.49
CA ALA A 152 -1.52 -11.09 -22.57
C ALA A 152 -2.61 -10.18 -21.98
N ALA A 153 -2.25 -9.34 -20.99
CA ALA A 153 -3.14 -8.31 -20.43
C ALA A 153 -3.24 -7.03 -21.27
N GLY A 154 -2.51 -6.93 -22.40
CA GLY A 154 -2.45 -5.72 -23.23
C GLY A 154 -1.52 -4.63 -22.68
N CYS A 155 -0.67 -4.97 -21.71
CA CYS A 155 0.26 -4.05 -21.06
C CYS A 155 1.67 -4.12 -21.70
N HIS A 156 2.53 -3.14 -21.35
CA HIS A 156 3.89 -3.00 -21.84
C HIS A 156 4.91 -3.45 -20.78
N PRO A 157 5.54 -4.63 -20.95
CA PRO A 157 6.58 -5.08 -20.02
C PRO A 157 7.90 -4.35 -20.27
N VAL A 158 8.60 -4.02 -19.19
CA VAL A 158 9.93 -3.42 -19.19
C VAL A 158 10.79 -4.16 -18.17
N LEU A 159 11.92 -4.71 -18.62
CA LEU A 159 12.88 -5.35 -17.72
C LEU A 159 13.84 -4.29 -17.18
N VAL A 160 13.92 -4.17 -15.86
CA VAL A 160 14.78 -3.20 -15.17
C VAL A 160 15.82 -3.99 -14.39
N ALA A 161 17.09 -3.75 -14.68
CA ALA A 161 18.17 -4.39 -13.97
C ALA A 161 18.13 -4.00 -12.47
N PRO A 162 18.47 -4.91 -11.54
CA PRO A 162 18.53 -4.61 -10.11
C PRO A 162 19.54 -3.49 -9.78
N ILE A 163 19.28 -2.73 -8.72
CA ILE A 163 20.27 -1.77 -8.20
C ILE A 163 21.49 -2.51 -7.67
N CYS A 164 22.69 -1.92 -7.72
CA CYS A 164 23.85 -2.53 -7.08
C CYS A 164 23.70 -2.65 -5.56
N ARG A 165 24.36 -3.64 -4.98
CA ARG A 165 24.79 -3.61 -3.57
C ARG A 165 26.08 -2.76 -3.46
N MET A 166 26.22 -2.03 -2.36
CA MET A 166 27.39 -1.17 -2.07
C MET A 166 28.64 -1.99 -1.66
N TYR A 167 28.94 -3.08 -2.37
CA TYR A 167 30.11 -3.93 -2.13
C TYR A 167 31.34 -3.32 -2.77
N PHE A 168 31.88 -2.26 -2.16
CA PHE A 168 33.09 -1.58 -2.61
C PHE A 168 34.33 -2.50 -2.56
N SER A 169 35.21 -2.28 -3.53
CA SER A 169 36.55 -2.85 -3.59
C SER A 169 37.47 -1.82 -4.24
N GLY A 170 38.04 -0.94 -3.42
CA GLY A 170 38.74 0.26 -3.91
C GLY A 170 37.78 1.15 -4.69
N ASN A 171 38.13 1.48 -5.93
CA ASN A 171 37.37 2.40 -6.79
C ASN A 171 36.37 1.69 -7.71
N THR A 172 35.91 0.48 -7.35
CA THR A 172 34.86 -0.25 -8.06
C THR A 172 33.91 -0.94 -7.09
N ILE A 173 32.76 -1.38 -7.60
CA ILE A 173 31.88 -2.36 -6.94
C ILE A 173 32.31 -3.77 -7.38
N ARG A 174 32.29 -4.74 -6.46
CA ARG A 174 32.58 -6.17 -6.75
C ARG A 174 31.55 -6.76 -7.72
N ARG A 175 31.88 -7.88 -8.38
CA ARG A 175 30.93 -8.59 -9.28
C ARG A 175 29.65 -8.98 -8.55
N ALA A 176 29.77 -9.55 -7.35
CA ALA A 176 28.61 -9.90 -6.52
C ALA A 176 27.75 -8.67 -6.14
N GLY A 177 28.34 -7.47 -6.06
CA GLY A 177 27.56 -6.24 -5.84
C GLY A 177 26.81 -5.76 -7.09
N GLN A 178 27.14 -6.29 -8.26
CA GLN A 178 26.47 -6.06 -9.54
C GLN A 178 25.59 -7.26 -9.93
N HIS A 179 25.31 -8.18 -9.00
CA HIS A 179 24.54 -9.41 -9.24
C HIS A 179 25.18 -10.40 -10.22
N ASP A 180 26.52 -10.42 -10.23
CA ASP A 180 27.32 -11.44 -10.88
C ASP A 180 28.05 -12.27 -9.82
N LEU A 181 27.61 -13.52 -9.64
CA LEU A 181 28.16 -14.45 -8.65
C LEU A 181 29.40 -15.21 -9.17
N GLY A 182 29.92 -14.88 -10.36
CA GLY A 182 30.99 -15.64 -10.99
C GLY A 182 32.32 -15.66 -10.20
N ASP A 183 32.54 -14.78 -9.22
CA ASP A 183 33.71 -14.86 -8.34
C ASP A 183 33.57 -15.95 -7.27
N LYS A 184 32.34 -16.28 -6.86
CA LYS A 184 32.06 -17.32 -5.85
C LYS A 184 30.59 -17.75 -5.90
N PHE A 185 30.35 -18.99 -6.30
CA PHE A 185 29.01 -19.59 -6.30
C PHE A 185 29.05 -21.07 -5.87
N SER A 186 27.86 -21.67 -5.70
CA SER A 186 27.72 -23.10 -5.49
C SER A 186 27.03 -23.74 -6.69
N LYS A 187 27.38 -24.98 -7.00
CA LYS A 187 26.78 -25.74 -8.11
C LYS A 187 26.29 -27.10 -7.62
N LEU A 188 25.02 -27.39 -7.87
CA LEU A 188 24.46 -28.71 -7.64
C LEU A 188 24.92 -29.67 -8.77
N THR A 189 25.34 -30.87 -8.39
CA THR A 189 25.73 -31.96 -9.28
C THR A 189 25.08 -33.27 -8.85
N ASP A 190 25.11 -34.29 -9.69
CA ASP A 190 24.56 -35.62 -9.37
C ASP A 190 25.20 -36.26 -8.11
N THR A 191 26.43 -35.86 -7.78
CA THR A 191 27.20 -36.37 -6.64
C THR A 191 27.20 -35.43 -5.43
N GLY A 192 26.57 -34.25 -5.53
CA GLY A 192 26.47 -33.28 -4.44
C GLY A 192 26.71 -31.83 -4.82
N VAL A 193 26.81 -30.98 -3.80
CA VAL A 193 27.02 -29.54 -3.96
C VAL A 193 28.51 -29.24 -4.01
N LEU A 194 28.96 -28.62 -5.10
CA LEU A 194 30.29 -28.04 -5.23
C LEU A 194 30.24 -26.57 -4.79
N GLU A 195 30.88 -26.24 -3.69
CA GLU A 195 30.94 -24.88 -3.16
C GLU A 195 32.19 -24.13 -3.65
N GLY A 196 32.17 -22.79 -3.58
CA GLY A 196 33.34 -21.96 -3.86
C GLY A 196 33.80 -22.00 -5.31
N GLN A 197 32.90 -22.31 -6.23
CA GLN A 197 33.18 -22.30 -7.66
C GLN A 197 33.37 -20.87 -8.15
N SER A 198 34.17 -20.69 -9.19
CA SER A 198 34.36 -19.39 -9.84
C SER A 198 34.52 -19.58 -11.34
N VAL A 199 34.19 -18.53 -12.09
CA VAL A 199 34.33 -18.45 -13.54
C VAL A 199 34.97 -17.12 -13.93
N PRO A 200 35.72 -17.06 -15.06
CA PRO A 200 36.31 -15.81 -15.54
C PRO A 200 35.26 -14.72 -15.76
N VAL A 201 35.67 -13.45 -15.76
CA VAL A 201 34.77 -12.30 -15.99
C VAL A 201 34.08 -12.30 -17.36
N THR A 202 34.60 -13.06 -18.32
CA THR A 202 33.99 -13.25 -19.65
C THR A 202 32.87 -14.30 -19.66
N ASP A 203 32.72 -15.06 -18.57
CA ASP A 203 31.67 -16.05 -18.39
C ASP A 203 30.51 -15.44 -17.60
N HIS A 204 29.39 -15.22 -18.30
CA HIS A 204 28.18 -14.62 -17.75
C HIS A 204 27.13 -15.67 -17.30
N SER A 205 27.51 -16.94 -17.14
CA SER A 205 26.60 -17.99 -16.68
C SER A 205 26.01 -17.72 -15.29
N MET A 206 26.74 -16.96 -14.47
CA MET A 206 26.35 -16.58 -13.10
C MET A 206 26.01 -15.09 -12.94
N ASP A 207 25.79 -14.38 -14.05
CA ASP A 207 25.49 -12.95 -14.11
C ASP A 207 23.99 -12.71 -14.33
N TYR A 208 23.25 -12.44 -13.26
CA TYR A 208 21.80 -12.24 -13.33
C TYR A 208 21.41 -11.07 -14.26
N VAL A 209 22.20 -10.00 -14.27
CA VAL A 209 21.92 -8.80 -15.08
C VAL A 209 22.09 -9.11 -16.56
N TYR A 210 23.17 -9.82 -16.90
CA TYR A 210 23.37 -10.30 -18.26
C TYR A 210 22.24 -11.24 -18.70
N GLN A 211 21.83 -12.18 -17.85
CA GLN A 211 20.75 -13.12 -18.19
C GLN A 211 19.39 -12.41 -18.36
N MET A 212 19.08 -11.40 -17.54
CA MET A 212 17.90 -10.54 -17.75
C MET A 212 17.98 -9.80 -19.11
N LYS A 213 19.14 -9.24 -19.45
CA LYS A 213 19.36 -8.56 -20.74
C LYS A 213 19.18 -9.52 -21.93
N GLN A 214 19.58 -10.79 -21.77
CA GLN A 214 19.32 -11.83 -22.78
C GLN A 214 17.81 -12.06 -22.93
N VAL A 215 17.05 -12.18 -21.84
CA VAL A 215 15.57 -12.31 -21.92
C VAL A 215 14.96 -11.08 -22.60
N ALA A 216 15.42 -9.87 -22.27
CA ALA A 216 14.92 -8.66 -22.89
C ALA A 216 15.12 -8.65 -24.42
N THR A 217 16.29 -9.09 -24.87
CA THR A 217 16.61 -9.24 -26.29
C THR A 217 15.78 -10.34 -26.94
N GLU A 218 15.74 -11.53 -26.32
CA GLU A 218 15.00 -12.71 -26.78
C GLU A 218 13.51 -12.39 -26.99
N MET A 219 12.92 -11.66 -26.05
CA MET A 219 11.50 -11.35 -26.05
C MET A 219 11.17 -10.01 -26.71
N ASN A 220 12.16 -9.25 -27.18
CA ASN A 220 12.00 -7.90 -27.71
C ASN A 220 11.22 -6.98 -26.76
N VAL A 221 11.72 -6.84 -25.53
CA VAL A 221 11.20 -5.88 -24.53
C VAL A 221 12.30 -4.90 -24.13
N PRO A 222 11.97 -3.66 -23.73
CA PRO A 222 12.97 -2.72 -23.29
C PRO A 222 13.75 -3.22 -22.07
N PHE A 223 15.05 -2.95 -22.06
CA PHE A 223 15.95 -3.22 -20.95
C PHE A 223 16.50 -1.91 -20.39
N ILE A 224 16.31 -1.69 -19.09
CA ILE A 224 16.80 -0.51 -18.37
C ILE A 224 17.96 -0.93 -17.47
N ASP A 225 19.18 -0.48 -17.81
CA ASP A 225 20.41 -0.84 -17.08
C ASP A 225 20.62 0.03 -15.83
N LEU A 226 19.76 -0.19 -14.83
CA LEU A 226 19.85 0.50 -13.54
C LEU A 226 21.04 -0.01 -12.70
N THR A 227 21.55 -1.22 -12.93
CA THR A 227 22.78 -1.72 -12.29
C THR A 227 23.97 -0.83 -12.62
N THR A 228 24.22 -0.56 -13.91
CA THR A 228 25.32 0.32 -14.33
C THR A 228 25.14 1.75 -13.81
N ALA A 229 23.91 2.27 -13.86
CA ALA A 229 23.63 3.63 -13.37
C ALA A 229 23.88 3.77 -11.85
N THR A 230 23.43 2.78 -11.06
CA THR A 230 23.65 2.81 -9.60
C THR A 230 25.10 2.55 -9.22
N LYS A 231 25.82 1.69 -9.95
CA LYS A 231 27.29 1.58 -9.80
C LYS A 231 27.97 2.93 -9.96
N ASN A 232 27.68 3.64 -11.05
CA ASN A 232 28.29 4.94 -11.32
C ASN A 232 27.94 5.98 -10.25
N LEU A 233 26.68 5.98 -9.79
CA LEU A 233 26.23 6.83 -8.68
C LEU A 233 27.02 6.52 -7.40
N TYR A 234 27.16 5.25 -7.03
CA TYR A 234 27.89 4.90 -5.81
C TYR A 234 29.37 5.28 -5.90
N LEU A 235 30.00 5.06 -7.05
CA LEU A 235 31.39 5.46 -7.26
C LEU A 235 31.60 6.97 -7.20
N SER A 236 30.61 7.79 -7.59
CA SER A 236 30.72 9.25 -7.48
C SER A 236 30.66 9.75 -6.04
N TYR A 237 30.00 9.03 -5.13
CA TYR A 237 29.99 9.34 -3.70
C TYR A 237 31.18 8.71 -2.96
N GLY A 238 31.65 7.55 -3.42
CA GLY A 238 32.63 6.73 -2.71
C GLY A 238 32.01 5.98 -1.53
N ASP A 239 32.77 5.04 -0.97
CA ASP A 239 32.28 4.05 0.00
C ASP A 239 31.65 4.69 1.25
N VAL A 240 32.42 5.55 1.92
CA VAL A 240 32.00 6.19 3.18
C VAL A 240 30.73 7.01 2.98
N LYS A 241 30.70 7.94 2.00
CA LYS A 241 29.51 8.76 1.75
C LYS A 241 28.32 7.93 1.28
N CYS A 242 28.52 6.82 0.56
CA CYS A 242 27.41 5.93 0.18
C CYS A 242 26.75 5.31 1.42
N HIS A 243 27.53 4.73 2.31
CA HIS A 243 26.99 4.12 3.53
C HIS A 243 26.41 5.17 4.50
N ASP A 244 26.97 6.38 4.53
CA ASP A 244 26.49 7.46 5.40
C ASP A 244 25.23 8.17 4.86
N LEU A 245 25.08 8.30 3.55
CA LEU A 245 24.02 9.12 2.95
C LEU A 245 22.97 8.29 2.22
N LEU A 246 23.38 7.24 1.51
CA LEU A 246 22.52 6.52 0.57
C LEU A 246 21.97 5.21 1.15
N SER A 247 22.67 4.61 2.11
CA SER A 247 22.23 3.39 2.80
C SER A 247 21.30 3.73 3.97
N ASP A 248 20.49 2.76 4.39
CA ASP A 248 19.72 2.82 5.64
C ASP A 248 20.58 2.56 6.89
N HIS A 249 21.91 2.64 6.77
CA HIS A 249 22.90 2.31 7.79
C HIS A 249 22.86 0.85 8.28
N ASN A 250 22.08 -0.02 7.63
CA ASN A 250 21.93 -1.43 7.98
C ASN A 250 22.38 -2.34 6.82
N GLY A 251 23.70 -2.33 6.59
CA GLY A 251 24.35 -3.10 5.54
C GLY A 251 24.52 -2.32 4.24
N SER A 252 24.59 -3.05 3.13
CA SER A 252 25.02 -2.52 1.83
C SER A 252 23.98 -2.75 0.71
N THR A 253 22.70 -2.84 1.06
CA THR A 253 21.63 -3.17 0.09
C THR A 253 20.44 -2.23 0.19
N HIS A 254 19.99 -1.94 1.41
CA HIS A 254 18.81 -1.11 1.63
C HIS A 254 19.17 0.37 1.67
N LEU A 255 18.21 1.20 1.28
CA LEU A 255 18.45 2.61 1.00
C LEU A 255 17.84 3.50 2.06
N SER A 256 18.48 4.64 2.31
CA SER A 256 17.83 5.80 2.92
C SER A 256 16.87 6.47 1.93
N THR A 257 16.12 7.46 2.41
CA THR A 257 15.37 8.40 1.55
C THR A 257 16.22 9.00 0.42
N ILE A 258 17.47 9.39 0.72
CA ILE A 258 18.36 10.02 -0.27
C ILE A 258 18.74 9.00 -1.35
N GLY A 259 19.16 7.80 -0.94
CA GLY A 259 19.50 6.72 -1.87
C GLY A 259 18.33 6.35 -2.76
N ALA A 260 17.15 6.13 -2.18
CA ALA A 260 15.93 5.79 -2.89
C ALA A 260 15.52 6.87 -3.91
N THR A 261 15.59 8.15 -3.54
CA THR A 261 15.23 9.26 -4.42
C THR A 261 16.20 9.41 -5.59
N LEU A 262 17.51 9.32 -5.34
CA LEU A 262 18.52 9.42 -6.40
C LEU A 262 18.42 8.27 -7.40
N ILE A 263 18.15 7.05 -6.92
CA ILE A 263 17.96 5.87 -7.77
C ILE A 263 16.67 5.98 -8.58
N ALA A 264 15.56 6.42 -7.97
CA ALA A 264 14.31 6.68 -8.67
C ALA A 264 14.49 7.70 -9.80
N ARG A 265 15.27 8.75 -9.56
CA ARG A 265 15.63 9.74 -10.60
C ARG A 265 16.44 9.12 -11.74
N GLN A 266 17.39 8.23 -11.44
CA GLN A 266 18.16 7.51 -12.46
C GLN A 266 17.25 6.59 -13.28
N ALA A 267 16.36 5.83 -12.65
CA ALA A 267 15.39 4.98 -13.34
C ALA A 267 14.50 5.79 -14.28
N ALA A 268 13.95 6.92 -13.84
CA ALA A 268 13.13 7.80 -14.67
C ALA A 268 13.94 8.40 -15.83
N THR A 269 15.19 8.80 -15.59
CA THR A 269 16.10 9.31 -16.62
C THR A 269 16.37 8.25 -17.70
N LEU A 270 16.64 7.01 -17.29
CA LEU A 270 16.88 5.91 -18.22
C LEU A 270 15.63 5.52 -19.02
N LEU A 271 14.45 5.50 -18.41
CA LEU A 271 13.19 5.26 -19.12
C LEU A 271 12.95 6.32 -20.19
N LYS A 272 13.14 7.59 -19.84
CA LYS A 272 13.01 8.70 -20.79
C LYS A 272 14.00 8.57 -21.95
N ALA A 273 15.25 8.22 -21.65
CA ALA A 273 16.27 7.98 -22.67
C ALA A 273 15.94 6.76 -23.58
N ALA A 274 15.25 5.76 -23.04
CA ALA A 274 14.75 4.60 -23.78
C ALA A 274 13.47 4.87 -24.58
N GLY A 275 12.95 6.10 -24.58
CA GLY A 275 11.72 6.45 -25.30
C GLY A 275 10.43 6.01 -24.60
N ILE A 276 10.51 5.64 -23.31
CA ILE A 276 9.37 5.15 -22.52
C ILE A 276 8.80 6.31 -21.71
N LEU A 277 7.49 6.57 -21.86
CA LEU A 277 6.77 7.58 -21.07
C LEU A 277 7.40 8.99 -21.15
N VAL A 278 8.01 9.35 -22.27
CA VAL A 278 8.83 10.57 -22.42
C VAL A 278 8.07 11.85 -22.04
N ASP A 279 6.82 11.96 -22.46
CA ASP A 279 5.94 13.13 -22.22
C ASP A 279 5.39 13.15 -20.78
N ASN A 280 5.45 12.02 -20.10
CA ASN A 280 5.02 11.86 -18.72
C ASN A 280 6.16 12.01 -17.71
N ILE A 281 7.43 11.88 -18.13
CA ILE A 281 8.58 11.95 -17.23
C ILE A 281 9.10 13.39 -17.11
N VAL A 282 9.09 13.90 -15.88
CA VAL A 282 9.63 15.20 -15.47
C VAL A 282 10.84 14.97 -14.58
N ILE A 283 12.03 15.39 -15.05
CA ILE A 283 13.27 15.35 -14.26
C ILE A 283 13.61 16.79 -13.87
N PRO A 284 13.39 17.20 -12.61
CA PRO A 284 13.75 18.54 -12.16
C PRO A 284 15.27 18.76 -12.31
N SER A 285 15.64 19.91 -12.87
CA SER A 285 17.04 20.36 -12.93
C SER A 285 17.44 21.18 -11.71
N ASP A 286 16.47 21.65 -10.92
CA ASP A 286 16.62 22.70 -9.90
C ASP A 286 15.98 22.25 -8.56
N LEU A 287 15.43 23.20 -7.78
CA LEU A 287 14.62 22.93 -6.59
C LEU A 287 13.25 22.37 -7.00
N SER A 288 12.79 21.35 -6.31
CA SER A 288 11.52 20.67 -6.52
C SER A 288 11.02 20.08 -5.20
N VAL A 289 9.72 19.83 -5.12
CA VAL A 289 9.08 19.24 -3.95
C VAL A 289 8.12 18.13 -4.38
N SER A 290 7.97 17.13 -3.53
CA SER A 290 7.03 16.04 -3.74
C SER A 290 6.37 15.63 -2.43
N PRO A 291 5.03 15.59 -2.35
CA PRO A 291 4.09 15.99 -3.40
C PRO A 291 4.10 17.52 -3.64
N ALA A 292 3.63 17.97 -4.81
CA ALA A 292 3.53 19.39 -5.16
C ALA A 292 2.36 20.12 -4.45
N GLU A 293 1.38 19.35 -4.00
CA GLU A 293 0.33 19.76 -3.06
C GLU A 293 0.34 18.82 -1.85
N ALA A 294 0.10 19.37 -0.67
CA ALA A 294 -0.07 18.59 0.55
C ALA A 294 -1.56 18.45 0.85
N ASP A 295 -2.20 17.46 0.23
CA ASP A 295 -3.53 17.00 0.64
C ASP A 295 -3.39 16.02 1.82
N LEU A 296 -3.91 16.43 2.96
CA LEU A 296 -3.96 15.62 4.17
C LEU A 296 -5.28 14.84 4.31
N GLY A 297 -6.22 15.03 3.38
CA GLY A 297 -7.50 14.33 3.36
C GLY A 297 -8.46 14.84 4.45
N GLU A 298 -9.27 13.93 4.95
CA GLU A 298 -10.25 14.21 5.99
C GLU A 298 -9.69 13.88 7.37
N GLY A 299 -9.99 14.72 8.36
CA GLY A 299 -9.78 14.44 9.78
C GLY A 299 -10.92 14.96 10.62
N TYR A 300 -11.04 14.53 11.87
CA TYR A 300 -12.05 15.08 12.77
C TYR A 300 -11.62 16.45 13.30
N LYS A 301 -12.59 17.36 13.50
CA LYS A 301 -12.34 18.65 14.13
C LYS A 301 -11.61 18.47 15.47
N GLY A 302 -10.54 19.22 15.67
CA GLY A 302 -9.62 19.13 16.81
C GLY A 302 -8.46 18.16 16.62
N GLN A 303 -8.46 17.34 15.56
CA GLN A 303 -7.29 16.52 15.23
C GLN A 303 -6.18 17.36 14.60
N THR A 304 -4.96 16.93 14.85
CA THR A 304 -3.77 17.44 14.19
C THR A 304 -3.33 16.42 13.16
N MET A 305 -3.16 16.87 11.93
CA MET A 305 -2.74 16.02 10.81
C MET A 305 -1.35 16.42 10.34
N THR A 306 -0.59 15.47 9.83
CA THR A 306 0.78 15.68 9.35
C THR A 306 1.00 15.04 7.99
N LYS A 307 1.80 15.69 7.13
CA LYS A 307 2.24 15.18 5.83
C LYS A 307 3.74 15.30 5.68
N GLU A 308 4.39 14.25 5.20
CA GLU A 308 5.78 14.31 4.75
C GLU A 308 5.86 14.97 3.37
N ILE A 309 6.85 15.82 3.17
CA ILE A 309 7.19 16.43 1.90
C ILE A 309 8.69 16.24 1.67
N SER A 310 9.04 15.64 0.54
CA SER A 310 10.41 15.60 0.04
C SER A 310 10.74 16.90 -0.66
N VAL A 311 11.88 17.50 -0.32
CA VAL A 311 12.48 18.63 -1.04
C VAL A 311 13.78 18.16 -1.68
N ASN A 312 13.87 18.35 -2.99
CA ASN A 312 15.03 17.99 -3.78
C ASN A 312 15.56 19.22 -4.50
N GLY A 313 16.86 19.44 -4.43
CA GLY A 313 17.57 20.45 -5.20
C GLY A 313 18.77 19.81 -5.85
N PHE A 314 18.88 19.95 -7.17
CA PHE A 314 20.05 19.54 -7.93
C PHE A 314 20.66 20.79 -8.59
N GLY A 315 21.98 20.91 -8.62
CA GLY A 315 22.65 22.05 -9.24
C GLY A 315 22.28 23.42 -8.64
N LEU A 316 21.97 23.48 -7.34
CA LEU A 316 21.62 24.73 -6.65
C LEU A 316 22.80 25.72 -6.68
N THR A 317 22.46 27.00 -6.82
CA THR A 317 23.42 28.11 -6.82
C THR A 317 23.01 29.14 -5.76
N PRO A 318 23.91 29.56 -4.83
CA PRO A 318 25.31 29.11 -4.67
C PRO A 318 25.43 27.63 -4.32
N ALA A 319 26.63 27.04 -4.44
CA ALA A 319 26.85 25.62 -4.16
C ALA A 319 26.61 25.27 -2.69
N ASP A 320 26.92 26.18 -1.78
CA ASP A 320 26.62 26.05 -0.35
C ASP A 320 25.59 27.11 0.04
N GLY A 321 24.54 26.70 0.75
CA GLY A 321 23.49 27.60 1.17
C GLY A 321 22.40 26.90 1.98
N SER A 322 21.22 27.50 2.03
CA SER A 322 20.06 26.87 2.65
C SER A 322 18.78 27.12 1.87
N VAL A 323 17.82 26.21 2.03
CA VAL A 323 16.42 26.39 1.62
C VAL A 323 15.63 26.78 2.86
N LYS A 324 15.04 27.97 2.81
CA LYS A 324 14.15 28.47 3.85
C LYS A 324 12.74 27.95 3.58
N ILE A 325 12.09 27.36 4.58
CA ILE A 325 10.72 26.85 4.48
C ILE A 325 9.87 27.61 5.51
N SER A 326 8.79 28.23 5.06
CA SER A 326 7.87 29.01 5.89
C SER A 326 6.44 28.52 5.69
N ALA A 327 5.64 28.49 6.75
CA ALA A 327 4.24 28.09 6.70
C ALA A 327 3.32 29.29 7.01
N THR A 328 2.15 29.35 6.39
CA THR A 328 1.10 30.33 6.75
C THR A 328 0.54 30.07 8.15
N ALA A 329 -0.19 31.05 8.71
CA ALA A 329 -0.85 30.90 10.01
C ALA A 329 -1.75 29.65 10.05
N GLY A 330 -1.69 28.89 11.16
CA GLY A 330 -2.42 27.63 11.33
C GLY A 330 -1.67 26.38 10.86
N LEU A 331 -0.53 26.55 10.17
CA LEU A 331 0.37 25.48 9.78
C LEU A 331 1.68 25.54 10.55
N LYS A 332 2.32 24.37 10.74
CA LYS A 332 3.68 24.25 11.26
C LYS A 332 4.52 23.35 10.37
N VAL A 333 5.83 23.55 10.41
CA VAL A 333 6.83 22.72 9.72
C VAL A 333 7.85 22.14 10.70
N SER A 334 8.38 20.96 10.38
CA SER A 334 9.36 20.25 11.22
C SER A 334 10.33 19.42 10.37
N LEU A 335 11.53 19.17 10.89
CA LEU A 335 12.49 18.21 10.33
C LEU A 335 12.46 16.84 11.04
N ASP A 336 11.86 16.77 12.23
CA ASP A 336 11.97 15.63 13.14
C ASP A 336 10.62 15.16 13.73
N LYS A 337 9.51 15.82 13.35
CA LYS A 337 8.14 15.61 13.86
C LYS A 337 7.93 15.95 15.35
N THR A 338 8.95 16.46 16.03
CA THR A 338 8.91 16.81 17.47
C THR A 338 9.01 18.31 17.69
N THR A 339 9.92 18.96 16.96
CA THR A 339 10.15 20.41 16.99
C THR A 339 9.37 21.05 15.85
N TRP A 340 8.27 21.71 16.18
CA TRP A 340 7.37 22.37 15.22
C TRP A 340 7.57 23.88 15.24
N ALA A 341 7.72 24.50 14.06
CA ALA A 341 7.93 25.93 13.91
C ALA A 341 7.15 26.51 12.73
N ASP A 342 6.93 27.83 12.70
CA ASP A 342 6.37 28.52 11.52
C ASP A 342 7.39 28.59 10.37
N GLN A 343 8.67 28.39 10.68
CA GLN A 343 9.76 28.47 9.73
C GLN A 343 10.92 27.55 10.13
N ILE A 344 11.50 26.85 9.15
CA ILE A 344 12.73 26.08 9.27
C ILE A 344 13.70 26.45 8.14
N SER A 345 14.96 26.06 8.28
CA SER A 345 16.00 26.24 7.25
C SER A 345 16.77 24.95 7.09
N ILE A 346 16.87 24.46 5.86
CA ILE A 346 17.59 23.23 5.54
C ILE A 346 18.89 23.60 4.81
N PRO A 347 20.06 23.38 5.43
CA PRO A 347 21.33 23.62 4.75
C PRO A 347 21.55 22.59 3.64
N TYR A 348 22.27 23.01 2.60
CA TYR A 348 22.76 22.14 1.54
C TYR A 348 24.19 22.53 1.17
N SER A 349 24.90 21.59 0.57
CA SER A 349 26.28 21.76 0.10
C SER A 349 26.44 21.15 -1.29
N GLU A 350 27.48 21.55 -2.02
CA GLU A 350 27.79 21.02 -3.36
C GLU A 350 26.59 21.11 -4.34
N GLY A 351 25.74 22.13 -4.18
CA GLY A 351 24.56 22.38 -5.00
C GLY A 351 23.47 21.30 -4.89
N THR A 352 23.53 20.43 -3.87
CA THR A 352 22.64 19.26 -3.76
C THR A 352 21.88 19.25 -2.44
N LEU A 353 20.56 19.15 -2.52
CA LEU A 353 19.66 18.98 -1.39
C LEU A 353 18.75 17.77 -1.66
N VAL A 354 18.72 16.80 -0.75
CA VAL A 354 17.68 15.76 -0.72
C VAL A 354 17.31 15.55 0.74
N LYS A 355 16.17 16.10 1.15
CA LYS A 355 15.69 16.01 2.53
C LYS A 355 14.17 15.90 2.56
N ASN A 356 13.67 15.33 3.65
CA ASN A 356 12.27 15.40 3.99
C ASN A 356 12.06 16.46 5.05
N PHE A 357 10.90 17.10 5.00
CA PHE A 357 10.34 17.87 6.10
C PHE A 357 8.86 17.52 6.24
N TYR A 358 8.26 17.93 7.34
CA TYR A 358 6.88 17.60 7.66
C TYR A 358 6.08 18.87 7.81
N VAL A 359 4.84 18.84 7.32
CA VAL A 359 3.85 19.89 7.50
C VAL A 359 2.78 19.38 8.43
N GLN A 360 2.37 20.21 9.39
CA GLN A 360 1.30 19.94 10.34
C GLN A 360 0.21 20.99 10.21
N ILE A 361 -1.05 20.54 10.28
CA ILE A 361 -2.24 21.39 10.35
C ILE A 361 -3.15 20.92 11.49
N GLU A 362 -3.65 21.86 12.28
CA GLU A 362 -4.67 21.60 13.29
C GLU A 362 -6.06 21.93 12.71
N LEU A 363 -6.97 20.95 12.75
CA LEU A 363 -8.32 21.07 12.19
C LEU A 363 -9.25 21.83 13.12
N THR A 364 -9.12 23.15 13.18
CA THR A 364 -9.85 23.99 14.15
C THR A 364 -11.27 24.34 13.70
N ALA A 365 -11.53 24.42 12.38
CA ALA A 365 -12.83 24.78 11.81
C ALA A 365 -13.40 23.64 10.97
N THR A 366 -14.69 23.31 11.13
CA THR A 366 -15.40 22.33 10.27
C THR A 366 -15.33 22.76 8.80
N GLY A 367 -15.10 21.81 7.89
CA GLY A 367 -14.94 22.07 6.46
C GLY A 367 -13.48 22.26 6.06
N SER A 368 -13.23 23.04 5.01
CA SER A 368 -11.87 23.21 4.46
C SER A 368 -10.96 23.99 5.41
N ASN A 369 -9.78 23.44 5.67
CA ASN A 369 -8.67 24.08 6.36
C ASN A 369 -7.50 24.12 5.37
N GLU A 370 -7.10 25.33 4.98
CA GLU A 370 -6.15 25.55 3.90
C GLU A 370 -5.02 26.48 4.34
N GLY A 371 -3.86 26.30 3.73
CA GLY A 371 -2.71 27.19 3.89
C GLY A 371 -1.67 26.93 2.83
N ILE A 372 -0.53 27.62 2.94
CA ILE A 372 0.57 27.51 2.00
C ILE A 372 1.86 27.30 2.77
N VAL A 373 2.67 26.36 2.29
CA VAL A 373 4.09 26.25 2.68
C VAL A 373 4.94 26.78 1.54
N THR A 374 5.81 27.74 1.85
CA THR A 374 6.67 28.42 0.88
C THR A 374 8.12 28.03 1.10
N LEU A 375 8.77 27.53 0.06
CA LEU A 375 10.21 27.25 0.03
C LEU A 375 10.91 28.34 -0.77
N ILE A 376 11.99 28.89 -0.21
CA ILE A 376 12.80 29.94 -0.85
C ILE A 376 14.26 29.50 -0.87
N GLN A 377 14.86 29.52 -2.07
CA GLN A 377 16.30 29.32 -2.30
C GLN A 377 16.78 30.40 -3.28
N GLY A 378 17.56 31.37 -2.80
CA GLY A 378 17.94 32.52 -3.62
C GLY A 378 16.71 33.27 -4.15
N SER A 379 16.59 33.38 -5.48
CA SER A 379 15.41 33.97 -6.14
C SER A 379 14.29 32.97 -6.45
N LYS A 380 14.51 31.67 -6.18
CA LYS A 380 13.53 30.62 -6.47
C LYS A 380 12.54 30.51 -5.33
N THR A 381 11.27 30.37 -5.69
CA THR A 381 10.16 30.19 -4.75
C THR A 381 9.29 29.04 -5.21
N ILE A 382 8.97 28.12 -4.30
CA ILE A 382 7.99 27.06 -4.50
C ILE A 382 6.91 27.23 -3.44
N GLU A 383 5.66 27.23 -3.87
CA GLU A 383 4.50 27.22 -2.97
C GLU A 383 3.85 25.85 -3.03
N ILE A 384 3.61 25.29 -1.84
CA ILE A 384 2.90 24.03 -1.65
C ILE A 384 1.56 24.36 -1.03
N PRO A 385 0.46 24.26 -1.78
CA PRO A 385 -0.87 24.32 -1.21
C PRO A 385 -1.04 23.18 -0.21
N VAL A 386 -1.49 23.51 1.00
CA VAL A 386 -1.82 22.56 2.05
C VAL A 386 -3.32 22.60 2.24
N LYS A 387 -3.98 21.45 2.15
CA LYS A 387 -5.43 21.35 2.35
C LYS A 387 -5.78 20.15 3.21
N ALA A 388 -6.81 20.32 4.02
CA ALA A 388 -7.37 19.32 4.89
C ALA A 388 -8.85 19.62 5.12
N THR A 389 -9.68 18.59 5.25
CA THR A 389 -11.10 18.77 5.55
C THR A 389 -11.42 18.29 6.96
N ALA A 390 -11.92 19.17 7.80
CA ALA A 390 -12.39 18.82 9.13
C ALA A 390 -13.83 18.34 9.11
N ILE A 391 -14.05 17.10 9.52
CA ILE A 391 -15.36 16.50 9.73
C ILE A 391 -15.83 16.85 11.15
N SER A 392 -17.04 17.39 11.25
CA SER A 392 -17.72 17.53 12.53
C SER A 392 -18.50 16.25 12.86
N LEU A 393 -18.34 15.78 14.09
CA LEU A 393 -19.17 14.74 14.69
C LEU A 393 -20.36 15.33 15.49
N GLU A 394 -20.44 16.66 15.59
CA GLU A 394 -21.50 17.36 16.31
C GLU A 394 -22.88 17.11 15.66
N GLY A 395 -23.87 16.73 16.47
CA GLY A 395 -25.25 16.50 16.02
C GLY A 395 -25.54 15.09 15.48
N GLY A 396 -24.56 14.19 15.44
CA GLY A 396 -24.76 12.78 15.08
C GLY A 396 -25.34 11.92 16.20
N THR A 397 -25.88 10.75 15.84
CA THR A 397 -26.27 9.69 16.79
C THR A 397 -25.13 8.70 16.96
N ALA A 398 -24.70 8.45 18.20
CA ALA A 398 -23.61 7.52 18.49
C ALA A 398 -23.94 6.09 18.04
N VAL A 399 -22.95 5.46 17.39
CA VAL A 399 -23.00 4.09 16.89
C VAL A 399 -21.90 3.26 17.54
N LYS A 400 -22.23 2.03 17.94
CA LYS A 400 -21.26 1.04 18.40
C LYS A 400 -21.73 -0.37 18.06
N ALA A 401 -20.91 -1.10 17.32
CA ALA A 401 -21.00 -2.55 17.18
C ALA A 401 -19.90 -3.19 18.03
N TYR A 402 -20.30 -4.02 18.99
CA TYR A 402 -19.38 -4.62 19.96
C TYR A 402 -19.59 -6.12 20.07
N TRP A 403 -18.55 -6.89 19.73
CA TRP A 403 -18.50 -8.33 19.88
C TRP A 403 -17.61 -8.68 21.06
N ARG A 404 -18.24 -9.17 22.13
CA ARG A 404 -17.53 -9.55 23.35
C ARG A 404 -16.70 -10.82 23.20
N LEU A 405 -17.17 -11.78 22.40
CA LEU A 405 -16.45 -13.00 22.03
C LEU A 405 -16.08 -13.93 23.20
N GLU A 406 -16.89 -13.97 24.26
CA GLU A 406 -16.66 -14.85 25.44
C GLU A 406 -17.45 -16.16 25.43
N LYS A 407 -18.50 -16.24 24.59
CA LYS A 407 -19.46 -17.35 24.55
C LYS A 407 -20.05 -17.60 23.16
N ASN A 408 -20.17 -16.55 22.36
CA ASN A 408 -20.75 -16.51 21.01
C ASN A 408 -20.22 -15.27 20.27
N ASP A 409 -20.68 -15.09 19.04
CA ASP A 409 -20.39 -14.00 18.11
C ASP A 409 -21.54 -12.97 18.04
N GLU A 410 -22.42 -12.92 19.04
CA GLU A 410 -23.50 -11.95 19.09
C GLU A 410 -22.94 -10.52 19.25
N CYS A 411 -23.35 -9.64 18.35
CA CYS A 411 -23.00 -8.22 18.40
C CYS A 411 -23.97 -7.46 19.30
N GLN A 412 -23.44 -6.73 20.28
CA GLN A 412 -24.17 -5.70 21.00
C GLN A 412 -24.13 -4.41 20.17
N LEU A 413 -25.30 -4.00 19.67
CA LEU A 413 -25.43 -2.86 18.78
C LEU A 413 -26.13 -1.68 19.45
N THR A 414 -25.55 -0.49 19.31
CA THR A 414 -26.20 0.79 19.58
C THR A 414 -26.14 1.69 18.36
N GLY A 415 -27.19 2.49 18.12
CA GLY A 415 -27.26 3.45 17.01
C GLY A 415 -27.71 2.84 15.66
N PRO A 416 -27.96 3.69 14.65
CA PRO A 416 -28.56 3.26 13.38
C PRO A 416 -27.50 2.74 12.40
N VAL A 417 -27.19 1.44 12.48
CA VAL A 417 -26.39 0.69 11.50
C VAL A 417 -26.90 -0.74 11.36
N THR A 418 -26.44 -1.44 10.33
CA THR A 418 -26.63 -2.90 10.23
C THR A 418 -25.30 -3.60 10.47
N VAL A 419 -25.31 -4.65 11.29
CA VAL A 419 -24.12 -5.46 11.54
C VAL A 419 -23.91 -6.44 10.39
N VAL A 420 -22.68 -6.56 9.91
CA VAL A 420 -22.26 -7.67 9.04
C VAL A 420 -21.95 -8.87 9.95
N PRO A 421 -22.62 -10.02 9.77
CA PRO A 421 -22.33 -11.21 10.57
C PRO A 421 -20.86 -11.61 10.51
N GLN A 422 -20.35 -12.17 11.60
CA GLN A 422 -18.99 -12.71 11.61
C GLN A 422 -18.88 -13.83 10.56
N SER A 423 -17.81 -13.84 9.78
CA SER A 423 -17.53 -14.90 8.81
C SER A 423 -16.07 -15.34 8.85
N PHE A 424 -15.81 -16.54 8.33
CA PHE A 424 -14.49 -17.17 8.32
C PHE A 424 -14.18 -17.71 6.94
N GLU A 425 -12.93 -17.57 6.50
CA GLU A 425 -12.38 -18.25 5.33
C GLU A 425 -11.11 -18.99 5.78
N GLY A 426 -10.99 -20.28 5.47
CA GLY A 426 -9.83 -21.10 5.89
C GLY A 426 -9.64 -21.23 7.42
N MET A 427 -10.59 -20.76 8.22
CA MET A 427 -10.56 -20.71 9.68
C MET A 427 -11.89 -21.18 10.27
N TYR A 428 -11.90 -21.53 11.56
CA TYR A 428 -13.13 -21.80 12.31
C TYR A 428 -12.96 -21.49 13.80
N VAL A 429 -14.07 -21.32 14.52
CA VAL A 429 -14.06 -21.20 15.99
C VAL A 429 -13.84 -22.57 16.62
N GLN A 430 -12.69 -22.77 17.25
CA GLN A 430 -12.43 -24.00 18.00
C GLN A 430 -13.29 -24.06 19.27
N LYS A 431 -13.29 -22.98 20.05
CA LYS A 431 -14.04 -22.86 21.31
C LYS A 431 -13.99 -21.44 21.88
N TYR A 432 -14.87 -21.20 22.86
CA TYR A 432 -14.80 -20.03 23.73
C TYR A 432 -14.17 -20.41 25.07
N SER A 433 -12.92 -20.02 25.29
CA SER A 433 -12.19 -20.27 26.53
C SER A 433 -11.14 -19.19 26.77
N SER A 434 -10.57 -19.14 27.98
CA SER A 434 -9.34 -18.36 28.15
C SER A 434 -8.23 -18.93 27.25
N PRO A 435 -7.27 -18.09 26.79
CA PRO A 435 -6.15 -18.57 26.01
C PRO A 435 -5.36 -19.62 26.80
N ASN A 436 -4.89 -19.24 27.99
CA ASN A 436 -4.16 -20.09 28.93
C ASN A 436 -4.25 -19.53 30.38
N ALA A 437 -3.90 -20.35 31.38
CA ALA A 437 -3.75 -19.92 32.78
C ALA A 437 -2.66 -18.85 32.99
N LYS A 438 -1.70 -18.72 32.07
CA LYS A 438 -0.64 -17.69 32.09
C LYS A 438 -0.98 -16.45 31.23
N THR A 439 -2.24 -16.27 30.85
CA THR A 439 -2.62 -15.13 30.00
C THR A 439 -2.40 -13.83 30.74
N VAL A 440 -1.72 -12.89 30.09
CA VAL A 440 -1.54 -11.52 30.60
C VAL A 440 -2.42 -10.59 29.77
N TRP A 441 -3.14 -9.69 30.45
CA TRP A 441 -3.91 -8.62 29.83
C TRP A 441 -3.26 -7.27 30.12
N PRO A 442 -3.50 -6.23 29.30
CA PRO A 442 -3.11 -4.87 29.64
C PRO A 442 -3.72 -4.48 31.00
N GLU A 443 -2.90 -3.97 31.91
CA GLU A 443 -3.26 -3.74 33.32
C GLU A 443 -4.55 -2.92 33.49
N TRP A 444 -4.71 -1.88 32.64
CA TRP A 444 -5.84 -0.96 32.67
C TRP A 444 -7.19 -1.63 32.36
N THR A 445 -7.21 -2.83 31.79
CA THR A 445 -8.45 -3.58 31.52
C THR A 445 -9.09 -4.14 32.79
N GLY A 446 -8.30 -4.38 33.84
CA GLY A 446 -8.73 -5.11 35.04
C GLY A 446 -9.06 -6.59 34.78
N TYR A 447 -8.69 -7.14 33.62
CA TYR A 447 -8.93 -8.54 33.28
C TYR A 447 -7.82 -9.46 33.80
N ASP A 448 -8.20 -10.70 34.13
CA ASP A 448 -7.29 -11.75 34.55
C ASP A 448 -7.24 -12.90 33.53
N ALA A 449 -6.38 -13.89 33.80
CA ALA A 449 -6.18 -15.04 32.93
C ALA A 449 -7.42 -15.95 32.77
N THR A 450 -8.47 -15.76 33.56
CA THR A 450 -9.71 -16.55 33.47
C THR A 450 -10.67 -16.01 32.42
N ARG A 451 -10.47 -14.77 31.94
CA ARG A 451 -11.30 -14.16 30.91
C ARG A 451 -11.32 -15.02 29.65
N LYS A 452 -12.53 -15.35 29.17
CA LYS A 452 -12.72 -16.13 27.94
C LYS A 452 -12.57 -15.25 26.70
N THR A 453 -12.12 -15.90 25.63
CA THR A 453 -11.90 -15.32 24.30
C THR A 453 -12.45 -16.27 23.24
N GLN A 454 -12.65 -15.78 22.02
CA GLN A 454 -12.93 -16.63 20.88
C GLN A 454 -11.61 -17.18 20.36
N ARG A 455 -11.42 -18.49 20.48
CA ARG A 455 -10.21 -19.17 19.99
C ARG A 455 -10.50 -19.75 18.61
N CYS A 456 -9.75 -19.27 17.63
CA CYS A 456 -9.90 -19.68 16.24
C CYS A 456 -8.68 -20.50 15.78
N LEU A 457 -8.94 -21.48 14.92
CA LEU A 457 -7.92 -22.37 14.35
C LEU A 457 -8.08 -22.45 12.82
N ILE A 458 -6.98 -22.75 12.14
CA ILE A 458 -6.98 -23.03 10.70
C ILE A 458 -7.77 -24.31 10.40
N VAL A 459 -8.49 -24.35 9.29
CA VAL A 459 -9.12 -25.57 8.78
C VAL A 459 -8.07 -26.64 8.55
N GLY A 460 -8.32 -27.85 9.07
CA GLY A 460 -7.38 -28.96 9.03
C GLY A 460 -6.36 -28.97 10.16
N ASP A 461 -6.44 -28.03 11.12
CA ASP A 461 -5.74 -28.02 12.42
C ASP A 461 -4.19 -27.99 12.36
N ASN A 462 -3.63 -27.85 11.17
CA ASN A 462 -2.19 -27.88 10.90
C ASN A 462 -1.78 -26.56 10.24
N TRP A 463 -0.96 -25.77 10.95
CA TRP A 463 -0.27 -24.64 10.37
C TRP A 463 0.88 -25.13 9.48
N PRO A 464 0.89 -24.78 8.19
CA PRO A 464 1.89 -25.26 7.27
C PRO A 464 3.24 -24.57 7.50
N GLU A 465 4.31 -25.23 7.05
CA GLU A 465 5.66 -24.67 7.08
C GLU A 465 5.86 -23.67 5.93
N GLY A 466 6.70 -22.65 6.14
CA GLY A 466 7.10 -21.71 5.10
C GLY A 466 6.19 -20.49 4.93
N GLU A 467 5.16 -20.32 5.77
CA GLU A 467 4.38 -19.09 5.81
C GLU A 467 5.21 -17.96 6.42
N ILE A 468 5.53 -16.96 5.60
CA ILE A 468 6.30 -15.77 5.99
C ILE A 468 5.43 -14.52 6.10
N ASP A 469 4.16 -14.59 5.68
CA ASP A 469 3.23 -13.46 5.62
C ASP A 469 1.75 -13.91 5.59
N GLU A 470 0.78 -12.97 5.49
CA GLU A 470 -0.65 -13.29 5.34
C GLU A 470 -0.94 -14.23 4.16
N VAL A 471 -1.86 -15.16 4.43
CA VAL A 471 -2.55 -15.92 3.39
C VAL A 471 -3.88 -15.22 3.12
N SER A 472 -4.01 -14.56 1.97
CA SER A 472 -5.17 -13.71 1.64
C SER A 472 -6.51 -14.44 1.65
N THR A 473 -6.51 -15.77 1.52
CA THR A 473 -7.69 -16.64 1.59
C THR A 473 -7.88 -17.25 3.00
N ARG A 474 -7.27 -16.69 4.04
CA ARG A 474 -7.43 -17.17 5.41
C ARG A 474 -7.67 -16.01 6.37
N TYR A 475 -8.92 -15.84 6.81
CA TYR A 475 -9.28 -14.72 7.65
C TYR A 475 -10.50 -14.95 8.54
N ILE A 476 -10.63 -14.07 9.54
CA ILE A 476 -11.82 -13.87 10.37
C ILE A 476 -12.33 -12.45 10.07
N GLN A 477 -13.61 -12.28 9.77
CA GLN A 477 -14.17 -11.02 9.31
C GLN A 477 -15.30 -10.51 10.20
N PHE A 478 -15.33 -9.20 10.41
CA PHE A 478 -16.41 -8.43 11.04
C PHE A 478 -16.77 -7.24 10.14
N GLY A 479 -17.89 -6.57 10.40
CA GLY A 479 -18.20 -5.34 9.69
C GLY A 479 -19.50 -4.67 10.10
N ILE A 480 -19.71 -3.47 9.56
CA ILE A 480 -20.94 -2.70 9.72
C ILE A 480 -21.30 -2.00 8.42
N THR A 481 -22.59 -1.80 8.21
CA THR A 481 -23.17 -1.10 7.05
C THR A 481 -23.95 0.13 7.53
N ALA A 482 -23.73 1.27 6.88
CA ALA A 482 -24.45 2.49 7.18
C ALA A 482 -25.96 2.31 6.93
N ALA A 483 -26.78 2.80 7.86
CA ALA A 483 -28.22 2.72 7.73
C ALA A 483 -28.77 3.65 6.64
N LYS A 484 -30.00 3.36 6.22
CA LYS A 484 -30.74 4.22 5.29
C LYS A 484 -30.93 5.62 5.86
N GLY A 485 -30.69 6.63 5.03
CA GLY A 485 -30.83 8.05 5.40
C GLY A 485 -29.70 8.61 6.27
N THR A 486 -28.63 7.85 6.53
CA THR A 486 -27.47 8.34 7.28
C THR A 486 -26.19 8.29 6.47
N THR A 487 -25.23 9.12 6.85
CA THR A 487 -23.81 8.94 6.54
C THR A 487 -23.11 8.60 7.86
N LEU A 488 -22.53 7.40 7.93
CA LEU A 488 -21.82 6.94 9.11
C LEU A 488 -20.37 7.41 9.06
N LYS A 489 -19.94 8.13 10.10
CA LYS A 489 -18.55 8.54 10.34
C LYS A 489 -17.94 7.63 11.38
N ILE A 490 -17.03 6.75 11.00
CA ILE A 490 -16.39 5.77 11.89
C ILE A 490 -15.16 6.40 12.50
N ASP A 491 -15.03 6.37 13.82
CA ASP A 491 -13.96 7.02 14.58
C ASP A 491 -13.13 6.06 15.43
N ASN A 492 -13.52 4.80 15.54
CA ASN A 492 -12.75 3.82 16.30
C ASN A 492 -12.98 2.39 15.78
N ILE A 493 -11.87 1.68 15.61
CA ILE A 493 -11.82 0.24 15.42
C ILE A 493 -10.87 -0.30 16.48
N SER A 494 -11.33 -1.21 17.33
CA SER A 494 -10.48 -1.78 18.37
C SER A 494 -10.78 -3.25 18.64
N MET A 495 -9.80 -4.00 19.11
CA MET A 495 -9.95 -5.38 19.59
C MET A 495 -8.77 -5.79 20.45
N PHE A 496 -8.86 -6.93 21.14
CA PHE A 496 -7.69 -7.60 21.69
C PHE A 496 -7.36 -8.87 20.92
N VAL A 497 -6.08 -9.10 20.66
CA VAL A 497 -5.57 -10.29 19.95
C VAL A 497 -4.38 -10.93 20.66
N CYS A 498 -4.29 -12.26 20.65
CA CYS A 498 -3.05 -12.97 20.98
C CYS A 498 -2.91 -14.31 20.25
N GLY A 499 -1.68 -14.82 20.19
CA GLY A 499 -1.43 -16.23 19.92
C GLY A 499 -1.58 -17.09 21.17
N CYS A 500 -2.06 -18.32 21.04
CA CYS A 500 -2.14 -19.28 22.14
C CYS A 500 -1.49 -20.61 21.76
N GLY A 501 -0.67 -21.12 22.69
CA GLY A 501 0.02 -22.41 22.56
C GLY A 501 1.42 -22.33 21.94
N GLY A 502 1.91 -21.15 21.56
CA GLY A 502 3.25 -20.93 21.02
C GLY A 502 3.48 -19.48 20.58
N ASN A 503 4.74 -19.09 20.39
CA ASN A 503 5.15 -17.72 20.04
C ASN A 503 5.18 -17.45 18.52
N GLY A 504 4.85 -18.44 17.69
CA GLY A 504 4.92 -18.30 16.24
C GLY A 504 3.68 -17.65 15.62
N MET A 505 2.63 -17.37 16.40
CA MET A 505 1.41 -16.77 15.84
C MET A 505 1.71 -15.34 15.39
N CYS A 506 1.28 -15.04 14.18
CA CYS A 506 1.35 -13.71 13.57
C CYS A 506 -0.02 -13.39 12.96
N CYS A 507 -0.31 -12.11 12.75
CA CYS A 507 -1.49 -11.70 11.99
C CYS A 507 -1.33 -10.32 11.38
N HIS A 508 -2.07 -10.09 10.31
CA HIS A 508 -2.42 -8.74 9.85
C HIS A 508 -3.86 -8.46 10.23
N ILE A 509 -4.14 -7.24 10.68
CA ILE A 509 -5.50 -6.77 10.92
C ILE A 509 -5.73 -5.57 10.03
N ASN A 510 -6.61 -5.75 9.06
CA ASN A 510 -6.85 -4.77 8.01
C ASN A 510 -8.33 -4.39 7.99
N TYR A 511 -8.66 -3.19 7.52
CA TYR A 511 -10.03 -2.82 7.15
C TYR A 511 -10.12 -2.32 5.72
N SER A 512 -11.31 -2.43 5.14
CA SER A 512 -11.59 -2.03 3.76
C SER A 512 -13.08 -1.72 3.57
N LYS A 513 -13.39 -0.71 2.74
CA LYS A 513 -14.75 -0.51 2.20
C LYS A 513 -15.07 -1.48 1.06
N GLU A 514 -14.04 -2.07 0.46
CA GLU A 514 -14.15 -2.97 -0.67
C GLU A 514 -14.07 -4.45 -0.21
N PRO A 515 -15.01 -5.32 -0.61
CA PRO A 515 -15.04 -6.73 -0.20
C PRO A 515 -13.79 -7.55 -0.56
N ASN A 516 -13.06 -7.14 -1.61
CA ASN A 516 -11.84 -7.78 -2.08
C ASN A 516 -10.56 -7.31 -1.35
N PHE A 517 -10.66 -6.29 -0.49
CA PHE A 517 -9.51 -5.70 0.22
C PHE A 517 -8.40 -5.18 -0.71
N ALA A 518 -8.74 -4.75 -1.93
CA ALA A 518 -7.76 -4.22 -2.88
C ALA A 518 -7.08 -2.93 -2.38
N ASN A 519 -7.83 -2.11 -1.64
CA ASN A 519 -7.38 -0.86 -1.00
C ASN A 519 -7.57 -0.94 0.52
N GLN A 520 -6.94 -1.94 1.15
CA GLN A 520 -7.02 -2.13 2.60
C GLN A 520 -6.11 -1.18 3.38
N HIS A 521 -6.49 -0.87 4.62
CA HIS A 521 -5.64 -0.19 5.59
C HIS A 521 -5.27 -1.14 6.72
N THR A 522 -3.98 -1.26 7.03
CA THR A 522 -3.46 -2.15 8.08
C THR A 522 -3.40 -1.42 9.42
N ILE A 523 -4.10 -1.97 10.42
CA ILE A 523 -4.08 -1.48 11.81
C ILE A 523 -2.97 -2.14 12.63
N PHE A 524 -2.67 -3.41 12.34
CA PHE A 524 -1.78 -4.22 13.17
C PHE A 524 -1.10 -5.31 12.36
N SER A 525 0.23 -5.41 12.47
CA SER A 525 1.09 -6.27 11.63
C SER A 525 2.36 -6.72 12.38
N PRO A 526 2.26 -7.38 13.56
CA PRO A 526 3.44 -7.85 14.26
C PRO A 526 4.15 -8.98 13.51
N THR A 527 5.48 -8.95 13.54
CA THR A 527 6.33 -10.03 13.00
C THR A 527 6.44 -11.25 13.93
N SER A 528 5.96 -11.12 15.17
CA SER A 528 5.69 -12.23 16.10
C SER A 528 4.79 -11.76 17.24
N MET A 529 3.94 -12.62 17.78
CA MET A 529 3.15 -12.35 18.99
C MET A 529 3.58 -13.29 20.13
N PRO A 530 3.98 -12.75 21.30
CA PRO A 530 4.23 -13.57 22.48
C PRO A 530 2.99 -14.38 22.87
N ALA A 531 3.19 -15.67 23.16
CA ALA A 531 2.11 -16.58 23.49
C ALA A 531 1.38 -16.09 24.75
N ASN A 532 0.05 -16.04 24.67
CA ASN A 532 -0.88 -15.69 25.75
C ASN A 532 -0.69 -14.26 26.29
N ASN A 533 -0.01 -13.38 25.56
CA ASN A 533 0.02 -11.96 25.89
C ASN A 533 -1.06 -11.25 25.07
N MET A 534 -2.13 -10.76 25.71
CA MET A 534 -3.18 -10.04 25.02
C MET A 534 -2.71 -8.65 24.62
N LEU A 535 -2.73 -8.38 23.32
CA LEU A 535 -2.35 -7.10 22.74
C LEU A 535 -3.60 -6.31 22.41
N GLU A 536 -3.64 -5.04 22.81
CA GLU A 536 -4.64 -4.09 22.31
C GLU A 536 -4.29 -3.72 20.87
N VAL A 537 -5.30 -3.77 20.02
CA VAL A 537 -5.26 -3.27 18.65
C VAL A 537 -6.28 -2.16 18.58
N LYS A 538 -5.86 -0.96 18.18
CA LYS A 538 -6.72 0.20 18.12
C LYS A 538 -6.32 1.13 16.98
N ASP A 539 -7.32 1.60 16.25
CA ASP A 539 -7.19 2.65 15.24
C ASP A 539 -8.29 3.71 15.47
N THR A 540 -8.02 4.94 15.06
CA THR A 540 -8.98 6.06 15.07
C THR A 540 -9.17 6.54 13.63
N PRO A 541 -9.80 5.72 12.76
CA PRO A 541 -9.85 6.00 11.35
C PRO A 541 -10.78 7.18 11.05
N VAL A 542 -10.62 7.78 9.88
CA VAL A 542 -11.53 8.83 9.38
C VAL A 542 -12.24 8.26 8.16
N ILE A 543 -13.30 7.49 8.41
CA ILE A 543 -14.04 6.79 7.35
C ILE A 543 -15.46 7.30 7.29
N SER A 544 -15.89 7.65 6.07
CA SER A 544 -17.27 7.97 5.74
C SER A 544 -17.89 6.80 4.96
N LEU A 545 -18.99 6.25 5.48
CA LEU A 545 -19.85 5.32 4.78
C LEU A 545 -21.19 6.01 4.47
N ASP A 546 -21.50 6.18 3.20
CA ASP A 546 -22.83 6.57 2.79
C ASP A 546 -23.83 5.41 2.96
N GLU A 547 -25.12 5.73 2.97
CA GLU A 547 -26.21 4.75 3.03
C GLU A 547 -25.92 3.49 2.18
N GLY A 548 -25.93 2.34 2.84
CA GLY A 548 -25.70 1.04 2.20
C GLY A 548 -24.24 0.65 1.98
N GLU A 549 -23.28 1.56 2.17
CA GLU A 549 -21.86 1.22 2.17
C GLU A 549 -21.46 0.46 3.44
N THR A 550 -20.49 -0.44 3.28
CA THR A 550 -20.02 -1.33 4.34
C THR A 550 -18.55 -1.08 4.63
N LEU A 551 -18.18 -1.12 5.91
CA LEU A 551 -16.80 -1.32 6.34
C LEU A 551 -16.62 -2.76 6.81
N LEU A 552 -15.59 -3.42 6.29
CA LEU A 552 -15.16 -4.75 6.72
C LEU A 552 -13.83 -4.65 7.46
N VAL A 553 -13.67 -5.45 8.51
CA VAL A 553 -12.42 -5.63 9.26
C VAL A 553 -12.05 -7.11 9.21
N ARG A 554 -10.83 -7.43 8.79
CA ARG A 554 -10.33 -8.80 8.68
C ARG A 554 -9.07 -9.00 9.53
N VAL A 555 -9.01 -10.15 10.19
CA VAL A 555 -7.81 -10.69 10.84
C VAL A 555 -7.27 -11.83 9.97
N TYR A 556 -6.03 -11.70 9.49
CA TYR A 556 -5.34 -12.66 8.62
C TYR A 556 -4.22 -13.37 9.40
N PRO A 557 -4.50 -14.51 10.06
CA PRO A 557 -3.51 -15.21 10.86
C PRO A 557 -2.59 -16.09 10.01
N TRP A 558 -1.35 -16.24 10.46
CA TRP A 558 -0.42 -17.30 10.02
C TRP A 558 0.47 -17.72 11.20
N TYR A 559 1.21 -18.82 11.01
CA TYR A 559 2.17 -19.26 12.01
C TYR A 559 3.57 -19.33 11.40
N ASN A 560 4.54 -18.73 12.08
CA ASN A 560 5.94 -18.70 11.69
C ASN A 560 6.60 -20.06 12.01
N GLY A 561 6.23 -21.08 11.24
CA GLY A 561 6.71 -22.45 11.35
C GLY A 561 5.59 -23.50 11.29
N LYS A 562 5.97 -24.78 11.27
CA LYS A 562 5.02 -25.88 11.33
C LYS A 562 4.48 -26.07 12.74
N ALA A 563 3.16 -26.05 12.92
CA ALA A 563 2.56 -26.26 14.23
C ALA A 563 1.14 -26.84 14.18
N THR A 564 0.72 -27.46 15.28
CA THR A 564 -0.65 -27.98 15.46
C THR A 564 -1.29 -27.41 16.72
N GLY A 565 -2.62 -27.23 16.68
CA GLY A 565 -3.42 -26.81 17.83
C GLY A 565 -3.16 -25.39 18.35
N LYS A 566 -2.39 -24.56 17.64
CA LYS A 566 -2.10 -23.17 18.00
C LYS A 566 -3.25 -22.29 17.55
N THR A 567 -3.85 -21.52 18.46
CA THR A 567 -5.04 -20.71 18.13
C THR A 567 -4.71 -19.23 18.16
N ILE A 568 -5.34 -18.47 17.26
CA ILE A 568 -5.45 -17.01 17.45
C ILE A 568 -6.67 -16.74 18.33
N CYS A 569 -6.52 -15.86 19.31
CA CYS A 569 -7.56 -15.53 20.29
C CYS A 569 -8.02 -14.09 20.07
N LEU A 570 -9.32 -13.87 19.96
CA LEU A 570 -9.93 -12.55 19.79
C LEU A 570 -10.87 -12.22 20.95
N SER A 571 -10.91 -10.94 21.35
CA SER A 571 -11.82 -10.41 22.38
C SER A 571 -12.19 -8.96 22.07
N ASP A 572 -13.38 -8.55 22.52
CA ASP A 572 -13.82 -7.14 22.56
C ASP A 572 -13.67 -6.37 21.23
N VAL A 573 -13.99 -7.02 20.11
CA VAL A 573 -13.98 -6.35 18.80
C VAL A 573 -15.04 -5.25 18.81
N THR A 574 -14.63 -4.03 18.46
CA THR A 574 -15.47 -2.82 18.49
C THR A 574 -15.27 -2.04 17.20
N ILE A 575 -16.38 -1.65 16.58
CA ILE A 575 -16.42 -0.61 15.55
C ILE A 575 -17.40 0.46 16.02
N SER A 576 -16.97 1.70 16.14
CA SER A 576 -17.82 2.81 16.60
C SER A 576 -17.64 4.07 15.77
N GLY A 577 -18.59 4.98 15.95
CA GLY A 577 -18.64 6.23 15.22
C GLY A 577 -19.92 7.01 15.49
N MET A 578 -20.25 7.92 14.59
CA MET A 578 -21.46 8.74 14.62
C MET A 578 -22.22 8.60 13.31
N ALA A 579 -23.50 8.26 13.40
CA ALA A 579 -24.41 8.35 12.27
C ALA A 579 -24.93 9.78 12.15
N MET A 580 -24.59 10.42 11.04
CA MET A 580 -25.06 11.76 10.70
C MET A 580 -26.30 11.62 9.84
N ASP A 581 -27.38 12.34 10.17
CA ASP A 581 -28.52 12.41 9.26
C ASP A 581 -28.05 13.00 7.93
N LYS A 582 -28.46 12.40 6.81
CA LYS A 582 -28.26 13.04 5.51
C LYS A 582 -28.95 14.40 5.57
N VAL A 583 -28.19 15.47 5.36
CA VAL A 583 -28.76 16.78 5.08
C VAL A 583 -29.61 16.58 3.83
N THR A 584 -30.92 16.46 4.03
CA THR A 584 -31.86 16.66 2.93
C THR A 584 -31.76 18.13 2.63
N ASP A 585 -30.87 18.49 1.69
CA ASP A 585 -31.04 19.69 0.91
C ASP A 585 -32.51 19.69 0.51
N GLY A 586 -33.30 20.57 1.15
CA GLY A 586 -34.75 20.54 1.02
C GLY A 586 -35.09 20.51 -0.45
N ILE A 587 -35.83 19.48 -0.88
CA ILE A 587 -36.31 19.20 -2.24
C ILE A 587 -35.96 20.31 -3.24
N LYS A 588 -34.81 20.20 -3.91
CA LYS A 588 -34.40 21.16 -4.96
C LYS A 588 -35.10 20.91 -6.30
N ASP A 589 -35.59 19.70 -6.53
CA ASP A 589 -36.31 19.35 -7.76
C ASP A 589 -37.57 18.54 -7.44
N LEU A 590 -38.73 19.21 -7.46
CA LEU A 590 -39.98 18.53 -7.79
C LEU A 590 -39.96 18.28 -9.30
N GLN A 591 -39.44 17.12 -9.71
CA GLN A 591 -39.71 16.65 -11.06
C GLN A 591 -41.22 16.49 -11.24
N SER A 592 -41.72 17.24 -12.20
CA SER A 592 -43.11 17.46 -12.52
C SER A 592 -43.70 16.25 -13.26
N GLU A 593 -44.06 15.17 -12.57
CA GLU A 593 -44.87 14.11 -13.20
C GLU A 593 -46.06 13.58 -12.39
N THR A 594 -46.40 14.19 -11.25
CA THR A 594 -47.68 13.92 -10.61
C THR A 594 -48.66 15.05 -10.91
N LYS A 595 -49.64 14.81 -11.78
CA LYS A 595 -50.80 15.71 -11.95
C LYS A 595 -51.58 15.77 -10.63
N ILE A 596 -51.22 16.71 -9.76
CA ILE A 596 -51.98 17.03 -8.55
C ILE A 596 -53.18 17.88 -8.96
N ASP A 597 -54.39 17.38 -8.68
CA ASP A 597 -55.62 18.09 -8.97
C ASP A 597 -55.68 19.41 -8.18
N SER A 598 -55.83 20.53 -8.89
CA SER A 598 -55.96 21.90 -8.36
C SER A 598 -57.14 22.14 -7.40
N ARG A 599 -57.95 21.11 -7.12
CA ARG A 599 -59.09 21.16 -6.20
C ARG A 599 -58.88 20.37 -4.90
N GLN A 600 -57.71 19.76 -4.71
CA GLN A 600 -57.42 18.90 -3.56
C GLN A 600 -56.19 19.41 -2.81
N TYR A 601 -56.25 19.33 -1.47
CA TYR A 601 -55.14 19.73 -0.60
C TYR A 601 -54.37 18.51 -0.14
N TYR A 602 -53.06 18.65 -0.05
CA TYR A 602 -52.16 17.60 0.45
C TYR A 602 -51.27 18.17 1.55
N THR A 603 -50.92 17.35 2.53
CA THR A 603 -49.86 17.68 3.51
C THR A 603 -48.52 17.82 2.78
N LEU A 604 -47.52 18.41 3.45
CA LEU A 604 -46.15 18.44 2.92
C LEU A 604 -45.53 17.03 2.75
N SER A 605 -46.14 16.01 3.38
CA SER A 605 -45.81 14.59 3.21
C SER A 605 -46.62 13.88 2.11
N GLY A 606 -47.44 14.60 1.35
CA GLY A 606 -48.19 14.05 0.20
C GLY A 606 -49.51 13.34 0.55
N VAL A 607 -50.00 13.46 1.79
CA VAL A 607 -51.27 12.86 2.22
C VAL A 607 -52.43 13.77 1.85
N LYS A 608 -53.44 13.25 1.16
CA LYS A 608 -54.65 14.02 0.80
C LYS A 608 -55.43 14.44 2.04
N VAL A 609 -55.89 15.69 2.06
CA VAL A 609 -56.68 16.29 3.14
C VAL A 609 -57.92 16.97 2.54
N ASP A 610 -59.10 16.52 2.95
CA ASP A 610 -60.36 17.05 2.41
C ASP A 610 -60.78 18.40 3.04
N LYS A 611 -60.34 18.68 4.27
CA LYS A 611 -60.58 19.94 4.99
C LYS A 611 -59.30 20.40 5.71
N PRO A 612 -58.48 21.26 5.09
CA PRO A 612 -57.25 21.76 5.70
C PRO A 612 -57.54 22.51 7.00
N GLY A 613 -56.80 22.18 8.06
CA GLY A 613 -56.76 22.97 9.29
C GLY A 613 -55.78 24.14 9.16
N LYS A 614 -55.42 24.76 10.29
CA LYS A 614 -54.36 25.77 10.31
C LYS A 614 -53.01 25.13 9.99
N GLY A 615 -52.34 25.56 8.92
CA GLY A 615 -51.08 24.95 8.47
C GLY A 615 -50.73 25.24 7.02
N ILE A 616 -49.66 24.60 6.54
CA ILE A 616 -49.15 24.70 5.16
C ILE A 616 -49.53 23.44 4.41
N TYR A 617 -50.18 23.61 3.26
CA TYR A 617 -50.64 22.53 2.38
C TYR A 617 -50.19 22.78 0.94
N VAL A 618 -50.23 21.73 0.13
CA VAL A 618 -50.00 21.81 -1.32
C VAL A 618 -51.35 21.67 -2.03
N CYS A 619 -51.65 22.59 -2.95
CA CYS A 619 -52.83 22.52 -3.82
C CYS A 619 -52.39 22.83 -5.26
N GLY A 620 -52.57 21.87 -6.16
CA GLY A 620 -51.89 21.87 -7.46
C GLY A 620 -50.36 22.00 -7.29
N ASN A 621 -49.74 22.97 -7.97
CA ASN A 621 -48.29 23.26 -7.89
C ASN A 621 -47.95 24.41 -6.93
N LYS A 622 -48.85 24.80 -6.02
CA LYS A 622 -48.65 25.94 -5.12
C LYS A 622 -48.73 25.52 -3.65
N LYS A 623 -47.87 26.12 -2.82
CA LYS A 623 -48.03 26.09 -1.36
C LYS A 623 -49.13 27.07 -0.97
N VAL A 624 -50.06 26.63 -0.14
CA VAL A 624 -51.20 27.40 0.37
C VAL A 624 -51.17 27.37 1.89
N VAL A 625 -51.34 28.54 2.52
CA VAL A 625 -51.32 28.70 3.98
C VAL A 625 -52.73 28.99 4.46
N PHE A 626 -53.25 28.12 5.32
CA PHE A 626 -54.52 28.34 6.03
C PHE A 626 -54.18 28.93 7.40
N LYS A 627 -54.61 30.18 7.63
CA LYS A 627 -54.30 30.95 8.83
C LYS A 627 -55.31 30.74 9.95
#